data_AF-A0A9E3C9X4-F1
#
_entry.id   AF-A0A9E3C9X4-F1
#
_cell.length_a   1.000
_cell.length_b   1.000
_cell.length_c   1.000
_cell.angle_alpha   90.00
_cell.angle_beta   90.00
_cell.angle_gamma   90.00
#
_symmetry.space_group_name_H-M   'P 1'
#
loop_
_entity.id
_entity.type
_entity.pdbx_description
1 polymer ?
#
loop_
_entity_poly.entity_id
_entity_poly.type
_entity_poly.pdbx_seq_one_letter_code
_entity_poly.pdbx_strand_id
1 'polypeptide(L)' 'VAAALRGAKWTSAVGPLEFDAKGDIKNPVYDIYLWKDGKSAPTTK' A
#
# COMPACT_ATOMS: atom_id res chain seq x y z
N VAL A 1 -21.02 -3.49 4.73
CA VAL A 1 -19.56 -3.73 4.79
C VAL A 1 -18.77 -2.68 4.01
N ALA A 2 -19.00 -2.48 2.70
CA ALA A 2 -18.24 -1.51 1.89
C ALA A 2 -18.23 -0.07 2.45
N ALA A 3 -19.38 0.45 2.90
CA ALA A 3 -19.45 1.78 3.52
C ALA A 3 -18.61 1.89 4.80
N ALA A 4 -18.58 0.83 5.61
CA ALA A 4 -17.80 0.80 6.85
C ALA A 4 -16.29 0.86 6.55
N LEU A 5 -15.82 0.16 5.52
CA LEU A 5 -14.40 0.15 5.14
C LEU A 5 -13.85 1.55 4.83
N ARG A 6 -14.66 2.45 4.25
CA ARG A 6 -14.24 3.82 3.89
C ARG A 6 -14.26 4.82 5.05
N GLY A 7 -14.84 4.45 6.20
CA GLY A 7 -15.06 5.36 7.33
C GLY A 7 -13.98 5.33 8.41
N ALA A 8 -12.97 4.46 8.29
CA ALA A 8 -11.98 4.26 9.35
C ALA A 8 -10.61 3.85 8.80
N LYS A 9 -9.66 3.73 9.72
CA LYS A 9 -8.31 3.22 9.52
C LYS A 9 -8.21 1.80 10.04
N TRP A 10 -7.57 0.92 9.28
CA TRP A 10 -7.53 -0.51 9.55
C TRP A 10 -6.11 -1.03 9.66
N THR A 11 -5.81 -1.84 10.66
CA THR A 11 -4.53 -2.54 10.77
C THR A 11 -4.50 -3.71 9.79
N SER A 12 -3.39 -3.86 9.06
CA SER A 12 -3.18 -4.96 8.11
C SER A 12 -1.73 -5.46 8.16
N ALA A 13 -1.45 -6.56 7.45
CA ALA A 13 -0.10 -7.12 7.33
C ALA A 13 0.90 -6.18 6.65
N VAL A 14 0.42 -5.23 5.83
CA VAL A 14 1.25 -4.25 5.11
C VAL A 14 1.20 -2.86 5.75
N GLY A 15 0.76 -2.79 7.02
CA GLY A 15 0.60 -1.54 7.76
C GLY A 15 -0.85 -1.02 7.74
N PRO A 16 -1.06 0.20 8.24
CA PRO A 16 -2.40 0.76 8.35
C PRO A 16 -2.94 1.24 6.99
N LEU A 17 -4.21 0.93 6.71
CA LEU A 17 -4.89 1.28 5.45
C LEU A 17 -6.08 2.20 5.69
N GLU A 18 -6.28 3.13 4.76
CA GLU A 18 -7.44 4.02 4.68
C GLU A 18 -7.89 4.09 3.23
N PHE A 19 -9.20 4.05 3.02
CA PHE A 19 -9.81 4.01 1.69
C PHE A 19 -10.52 5.32 1.36
N ASP A 20 -10.45 5.76 0.11
CA ASP A 20 -11.20 6.90 -0.39
C ASP A 20 -12.65 6.50 -0.79
N ALA A 21 -13.40 7.45 -1.35
CA ALA A 21 -14.79 7.22 -1.78
C ALA A 21 -14.91 6.16 -2.90
N LYS A 22 -13.88 6.02 -3.74
CA LYS A 22 -13.82 5.03 -4.81
C LYS A 22 -13.44 3.65 -4.28
N GLY A 23 -12.73 3.61 -3.15
CA GLY A 23 -12.17 2.41 -2.55
C GLY A 23 -10.66 2.26 -2.77
N ASP A 24 -9.99 3.31 -3.24
CA ASP A 24 -8.54 3.36 -3.42
C ASP A 24 -7.84 3.67 -2.10
N ILE A 25 -6.59 3.23 -1.94
CA ILE A 25 -5.77 3.61 -0.78
C ILE A 25 -5.46 5.10 -0.83
N LYS A 26 -5.76 5.85 0.24
CA LYS A 26 -5.57 7.30 0.28
C LYS A 26 -4.11 7.76 0.15
N ASN A 27 -3.17 7.00 0.71
CA ASN A 27 -1.74 7.36 0.75
C ASN A 27 -0.88 6.18 0.27
N PRO A 28 -0.94 5.81 -1.03
CA PRO A 28 -0.15 4.71 -1.54
C PRO A 28 1.33 5.11 -1.59
N VAL A 29 2.20 4.22 -1.11
CA VAL A 29 3.65 4.39 -1.19
C VAL A 29 4.19 3.33 -2.14
N TYR A 30 5.04 3.76 -3.06
CA TYR A 30 5.69 2.90 -4.02
C TYR A 30 7.20 2.99 -3.85
N ASP A 31 7.85 1.83 -3.94
CA ASP A 31 9.29 1.69 -3.98
C ASP A 31 9.71 1.15 -5.34
N ILE A 32 10.92 1.50 -5.77
CA ILE A 32 11.52 1.02 -7.01
C ILE A 32 12.55 -0.05 -6.66
N TYR A 33 12.43 -1.20 -7.31
CA TYR A 33 13.35 -2.33 -7.12
C TYR A 33 14.17 -2.57 -8.39
N LEU A 34 15.45 -2.87 -8.21
CA LEU A 34 16.34 -3.34 -9.26
C LEU A 34 16.32 -4.87 -9.28
N TRP A 35 16.09 -5.44 -10.47
CA TRP A 35 16.25 -6.87 -10.71
C TRP A 35 17.66 -7.15 -11.26
N LYS A 36 18.43 -7.98 -10.56
CA LYS A 36 19.78 -8.39 -10.97
C LYS A 36 20.13 -9.77 -10.42
N ASP A 37 20.76 -10.60 -11.24
CA ASP A 37 21.25 -11.93 -10.85
C ASP A 37 20.19 -12.81 -10.15
N GLY A 38 18.95 -12.76 -10.66
CA GLY A 38 17.82 -13.54 -10.16
C GLY A 38 17.22 -13.05 -8.84
N LYS A 39 17.59 -11.86 -8.36
CA LYS A 39 17.07 -11.26 -7.12
C LYS A 39 16.60 -9.82 -7.36
N SER A 40 15.62 -9.39 -6.57
CA SER A 40 15.23 -7.99 -6.47
C SER A 40 15.83 -7.36 -5.21
N ALA A 41 16.25 -6.10 -5.32
CA ALA A 41 16.65 -5.28 -4.18
C ALA A 41 16.09 -3.85 -4.35
N PRO A 42 15.70 -3.17 -3.26
CA PRO A 42 15.27 -1.79 -3.33
C PRO A 42 16.41 -0.92 -3.86
N THR A 43 16.08 0.01 -4.75
CA THR A 43 17.01 1.08 -5.13
C THR A 43 17.03 2.11 -4.00
N THR A 44 18.22 2.53 -3.58
CA THR A 44 18.35 3.60 -2.59
C THR A 44 17.71 4.87 -3.17
N LYS A 45 16.85 5.54 -2.39
CA LYS A 45 16.32 6.86 -2.73
C LYS A 45 17.44 7.89 -2.79
#